data_AF-T0Z9G2-F1
#
_entry.id   AF-T0Z9G2-F1
#
_cell.length_a   1.000
_cell.length_b   1.000
_cell.length_c   1.000
_cell.angle_alpha   90.00
_cell.angle_beta   90.00
_cell.angle_gamma   90.00
#
_symmetry.space_group_name_H-M   'P 1'
#
loop_
_entity.id
_entity.type
_entity.pdbx_description
1 polymer ?
#
loop_
_entity_poly.entity_id
_entity_poly.type
_entity_poly.pdbx_seq_one_letter_code
_entity_poly.pdbx_strand_id
1 'polypeptide(L)'
;SAPIWIAADERNNSILVRGSPQERLEIKTLIDRLDTPVRHGGNTQVIHLHYARAASLAKILESYVKAAQAERPVAKGQSPHNFRAVVAADKGTNSLIVTAPPRLMRSIRSIIHKLDIRRAQVLVQAIIAELSSNTAAQLGVTWVTDALQTAGTAALTNFSGTGTGVVQLGEAYLAGQTGLSSTGTSTGVTGASSSLSSVRMVFC
;
A
#
# COMPACT_ATOMS: atom_id res chain seq x y z
N SER A 1 -9.90 -80.32 -2.40
CA SER A 1 -10.61 -79.06 -2.19
C SER A 1 -11.00 -78.50 -3.54
N ALA A 2 -12.25 -78.13 -3.78
CA ALA A 2 -12.62 -77.43 -5.00
C ALA A 2 -12.12 -75.97 -4.90
N PRO A 3 -11.53 -75.40 -5.97
CA PRO A 3 -11.00 -74.04 -5.92
C PRO A 3 -12.12 -73.02 -5.69
N ILE A 4 -11.80 -71.95 -4.94
CA ILE A 4 -12.75 -70.85 -4.72
C ILE A 4 -12.96 -70.09 -6.04
N TRP A 5 -14.20 -69.72 -6.32
CA TRP A 5 -14.56 -68.91 -7.48
C TRP A 5 -15.34 -67.68 -7.00
N ILE A 6 -14.87 -66.51 -7.39
CA ILE A 6 -15.49 -65.22 -7.07
C ILE A 6 -15.77 -64.50 -8.38
N ALA A 7 -17.02 -64.07 -8.58
CA ALA A 7 -17.42 -63.23 -9.70
C ALA A 7 -18.20 -62.01 -9.16
N ALA A 8 -17.97 -60.83 -9.73
CA ALA A 8 -18.69 -59.62 -9.38
C ALA A 8 -19.79 -59.33 -10.42
N ASP A 9 -20.97 -58.95 -9.94
CA ASP A 9 -22.06 -58.39 -10.75
C ASP A 9 -22.21 -56.90 -10.41
N GLU A 10 -21.72 -56.06 -11.32
CA GLU A 10 -21.72 -54.61 -11.18
C GLU A 10 -23.12 -54.01 -11.29
N ARG A 11 -24.06 -54.67 -12.01
CA ARG A 11 -25.41 -54.14 -12.21
C ARG A 11 -26.20 -54.12 -10.90
N ASN A 12 -25.92 -55.08 -10.04
CA ASN A 12 -26.62 -55.28 -8.77
C ASN A 12 -25.72 -55.05 -7.54
N ASN A 13 -24.49 -54.57 -7.74
CA ASN A 13 -23.48 -54.40 -6.69
C ASN A 13 -23.37 -55.64 -5.77
N SER A 14 -23.28 -56.83 -6.39
CA SER A 14 -23.29 -58.11 -5.69
C SER A 14 -22.13 -58.98 -6.13
N ILE A 15 -21.70 -59.91 -5.26
CA ILE A 15 -20.62 -60.85 -5.54
C ILE A 15 -21.11 -62.28 -5.39
N LEU A 16 -20.82 -63.11 -6.38
CA LEU A 16 -21.11 -64.54 -6.38
C LEU A 16 -19.87 -65.29 -5.92
N VAL A 17 -20.02 -66.08 -4.85
CA VAL A 17 -18.94 -66.87 -4.26
C VAL A 17 -19.31 -68.35 -4.30
N ARG A 18 -18.48 -69.18 -4.94
CA ARG A 18 -18.55 -70.64 -4.87
C ARG A 18 -17.30 -71.19 -4.17
N GLY A 19 -17.50 -72.18 -3.31
CA GLY A 19 -16.44 -72.83 -2.53
C GLY A 19 -17.04 -73.75 -1.47
N SER A 20 -16.18 -74.32 -0.63
CA SER A 20 -16.61 -75.12 0.52
C SER A 20 -17.39 -74.26 1.54
N PRO A 21 -18.22 -74.87 2.41
CA PRO A 21 -18.96 -74.14 3.44
C PRO A 21 -18.07 -73.29 4.37
N GLN A 22 -16.85 -73.76 4.66
CA GLN A 22 -15.89 -73.06 5.53
C GLN A 22 -15.31 -71.82 4.86
N GLU A 23 -14.85 -71.93 3.60
CA GLU A 23 -14.32 -70.78 2.83
C GLU A 23 -15.38 -69.70 2.61
N ARG A 24 -16.65 -70.08 2.38
CA ARG A 24 -17.75 -69.12 2.26
C ARG A 24 -17.99 -68.35 3.55
N LEU A 25 -17.80 -68.99 4.71
CA LEU A 25 -17.95 -68.34 6.00
C LEU A 25 -16.84 -67.30 6.21
N GLU A 26 -15.59 -67.66 5.90
CA GLU A 26 -14.45 -66.73 5.97
C GLU A 26 -14.65 -65.53 5.06
N ILE A 27 -15.04 -65.77 3.80
CA ILE A 27 -15.30 -64.70 2.84
C ILE A 27 -16.44 -63.80 3.30
N LYS A 28 -17.52 -64.37 3.87
CA LYS A 28 -18.61 -63.58 4.46
C LYS A 28 -18.10 -62.63 5.54
N THR A 29 -17.27 -63.12 6.46
CA THR A 29 -16.71 -62.26 7.53
C THR A 29 -15.77 -61.17 7.00
N LEU A 30 -15.06 -61.43 5.91
CA LEU A 30 -14.21 -60.42 5.26
C LEU A 30 -15.09 -59.35 4.59
N ILE A 31 -16.13 -59.76 3.88
CA ILE A 31 -17.10 -58.86 3.25
C ILE A 31 -17.74 -57.97 4.31
N ASP A 32 -18.20 -58.52 5.44
CA ASP A 32 -18.81 -57.73 6.52
C ASP A 32 -17.86 -56.66 7.10
N ARG A 33 -16.54 -56.90 7.06
CA ARG A 33 -15.53 -55.90 7.49
C ARG A 33 -15.23 -54.86 6.41
N LEU A 34 -15.27 -55.26 5.14
CA LEU A 34 -15.01 -54.37 4.00
C LEU A 34 -16.23 -53.51 3.64
N ASP A 35 -17.44 -54.00 3.90
CA ASP A 35 -18.72 -53.30 3.67
C ASP A 35 -19.00 -52.27 4.77
N THR A 36 -17.98 -51.46 5.05
CA THR A 36 -18.13 -50.26 5.86
C THR A 36 -18.05 -49.05 4.94
N PRO A 37 -18.87 -48.00 5.15
CA PRO A 37 -18.82 -46.81 4.32
C PRO A 37 -17.41 -46.22 4.40
N VAL A 38 -16.69 -46.25 3.27
CA VAL A 38 -15.38 -45.62 3.17
C VAL A 38 -15.58 -44.12 3.37
N ARG A 39 -15.21 -43.60 4.54
CA ARG A 39 -15.10 -42.16 4.76
C ARG A 39 -14.00 -41.67 3.84
N HIS A 40 -14.38 -41.13 2.68
CA HIS A 40 -13.42 -40.63 1.70
C HIS A 40 -12.35 -39.77 2.40
N GLY A 41 -11.10 -40.22 2.28
CA GLY A 41 -9.93 -39.57 2.84
C GLY A 41 -9.67 -38.24 2.15
N GLY A 42 -10.39 -37.22 2.57
CA GLY A 42 -10.36 -35.89 2.00
C GLY A 42 -11.55 -35.11 2.52
N ASN A 43 -11.54 -34.81 3.83
CA ASN A 43 -12.62 -34.06 4.46
C ASN A 43 -12.70 -32.69 3.78
N THR A 44 -13.70 -32.48 2.93
CA THR A 44 -13.94 -31.20 2.28
C THR A 44 -14.53 -30.27 3.31
N GLN A 45 -13.88 -29.12 3.54
CA GLN A 45 -14.32 -28.14 4.52
C GLN A 45 -14.42 -26.77 3.86
N VAL A 46 -15.48 -26.05 4.20
CA VAL A 46 -15.68 -24.65 3.82
C VAL A 46 -15.21 -23.78 4.97
N ILE A 47 -14.26 -22.87 4.70
CA ILE A 47 -13.67 -21.95 5.67
C ILE A 47 -14.00 -20.52 5.22
N HIS A 48 -14.77 -19.81 6.02
CA HIS A 48 -15.11 -18.41 5.78
C HIS A 48 -13.96 -17.52 6.28
N LEU A 49 -13.62 -16.49 5.52
CA LEU A 49 -12.53 -15.54 5.83
C LEU A 49 -13.10 -14.20 6.29
N HIS A 50 -12.48 -13.59 7.30
CA HIS A 50 -12.98 -12.36 7.92
C HIS A 50 -12.30 -11.09 7.39
N TYR A 51 -11.00 -11.13 7.13
CA TYR A 51 -10.18 -9.95 6.78
C TYR A 51 -9.48 -10.10 5.43
N ALA A 52 -9.05 -11.32 5.10
CA ALA A 52 -8.38 -11.62 3.85
C ALA A 52 -9.36 -11.95 2.72
N ARG A 53 -8.95 -11.68 1.48
CA ARG A 53 -9.72 -12.02 0.27
C ARG A 53 -9.44 -13.47 -0.15
N ALA A 54 -10.51 -14.27 -0.32
CA ALA A 54 -10.43 -15.67 -0.71
C ALA A 54 -9.60 -15.90 -1.98
N ALA A 55 -9.80 -15.08 -3.02
CA ALA A 55 -9.08 -15.21 -4.29
C ALA A 55 -7.55 -15.05 -4.14
N SER A 56 -7.11 -14.14 -3.26
CA SER A 56 -5.69 -13.91 -3.02
C SER A 56 -5.07 -15.04 -2.20
N LEU A 57 -5.78 -15.55 -1.19
CA LEU A 57 -5.31 -16.66 -0.36
C LEU A 57 -5.28 -17.98 -1.11
N ALA A 58 -6.26 -18.27 -1.97
CA ALA A 58 -6.27 -19.49 -2.77
C ALA A 58 -5.01 -19.61 -3.63
N LYS A 59 -4.58 -18.54 -4.30
CA LYS A 59 -3.35 -18.55 -5.12
C LYS A 59 -2.09 -18.88 -4.30
N ILE A 60 -2.01 -18.38 -3.06
CA ILE A 60 -0.89 -18.64 -2.14
C ILE A 60 -0.94 -20.08 -1.62
N LEU A 61 -2.14 -20.56 -1.27
CA LEU A 61 -2.32 -21.93 -0.77
C LEU A 61 -2.15 -22.97 -1.88
N GLU A 62 -2.52 -22.66 -3.13
CA GLU A 62 -2.28 -23.50 -4.28
C GLU A 62 -0.79 -23.71 -4.54
N SER A 63 0.03 -22.66 -4.45
CA SER A 63 1.48 -22.79 -4.59
C SER A 63 2.10 -23.60 -3.45
N TYR A 64 1.63 -23.38 -2.21
CA TYR A 64 2.05 -24.17 -1.06
C TYR A 64 1.69 -25.65 -1.21
N VAL A 65 0.46 -25.96 -1.65
CA VAL A 65 0.00 -27.33 -1.85
C VAL A 65 0.77 -28.04 -2.96
N LYS A 66 1.08 -27.35 -4.07
CA LYS A 66 1.92 -27.90 -5.14
C LYS A 66 3.33 -28.20 -4.65
N ALA A 67 3.93 -27.30 -3.87
CA ALA A 67 5.24 -27.53 -3.26
C ALA A 67 5.23 -28.72 -2.29
N ALA A 68 4.22 -28.79 -1.40
CA ALA A 68 4.06 -29.89 -0.44
C ALA A 68 3.80 -31.26 -1.09
N GLN A 69 3.25 -31.28 -2.31
CA GLN A 69 3.07 -32.51 -3.10
C GLN A 69 4.35 -32.94 -3.82
N ALA A 70 5.24 -32.01 -4.17
CA ALA A 70 6.49 -32.30 -4.87
C ALA A 70 7.57 -32.93 -3.96
N GLU A 71 7.57 -32.57 -2.67
CA GLU A 71 8.58 -33.06 -1.70
C GLU A 71 8.41 -34.52 -1.28
N ARG A 72 7.34 -35.19 -1.70
CA ARG A 72 7.11 -36.61 -1.38
C ARG A 72 7.36 -37.48 -2.62
N PRO A 73 8.51 -38.17 -2.71
CA PRO A 73 8.70 -39.19 -3.73
C PRO A 73 7.67 -40.29 -3.47
N VAL A 74 6.75 -40.48 -4.43
CA VAL A 74 5.78 -41.56 -4.39
C VAL A 74 6.57 -42.87 -4.42
N ALA A 75 6.63 -43.58 -3.29
CA ALA A 75 7.17 -44.92 -3.25
C ALA A 75 6.36 -45.78 -4.23
N LYS A 76 7.06 -46.42 -5.19
CA LYS A 76 6.48 -47.28 -6.22
C LYS A 76 5.55 -48.32 -5.56
N GLY A 77 4.24 -48.15 -5.71
CA GLY A 77 3.22 -49.08 -5.19
C GLY A 77 2.06 -48.45 -4.44
N GLN A 78 2.12 -47.16 -4.05
CA GLN A 78 0.97 -46.45 -3.48
C GLN A 78 0.27 -45.62 -4.55
N SER A 79 -0.99 -45.95 -4.83
CA SER A 79 -1.81 -45.24 -5.82
C SER A 79 -1.79 -43.72 -5.60
N PRO A 80 -1.55 -42.91 -6.64
CA PRO A 80 -1.40 -41.45 -6.54
C PRO A 80 -2.70 -40.70 -6.20
N HIS A 81 -3.82 -41.41 -6.01
CA HIS A 81 -5.16 -40.84 -5.94
C HIS A 81 -5.57 -40.27 -4.57
N ASN A 82 -4.83 -40.57 -3.49
CA ASN A 82 -5.31 -40.31 -2.12
C ASN A 82 -4.68 -39.09 -1.43
N PHE A 83 -3.80 -38.34 -2.11
CA PHE A 83 -3.06 -37.22 -1.52
C PHE A 83 -3.20 -35.89 -2.26
N ARG A 84 -4.14 -35.81 -3.20
CA ARG A 84 -4.37 -34.56 -3.95
C ARG A 84 -5.20 -33.61 -3.10
N ALA A 85 -4.52 -32.69 -2.44
CA ALA A 85 -5.18 -31.53 -1.84
C ALA A 85 -5.61 -30.57 -2.95
N VAL A 86 -6.87 -30.14 -2.91
CA VAL A 86 -7.46 -29.17 -3.83
C VAL A 86 -7.97 -28.00 -3.00
N VAL A 87 -7.64 -26.79 -3.44
CA VAL A 87 -8.08 -25.53 -2.83
C VAL A 87 -8.81 -24.75 -3.90
N ALA A 88 -10.03 -24.32 -3.61
CA ALA A 88 -10.83 -23.45 -4.47
C ALA A 88 -11.33 -22.25 -3.67
N ALA A 89 -11.34 -21.07 -4.27
CA ALA A 89 -11.91 -19.87 -3.67
C ALA A 89 -13.32 -19.63 -4.22
N ASP A 90 -14.27 -19.39 -3.31
CA ASP A 90 -15.52 -18.74 -3.63
C ASP A 90 -15.42 -17.24 -3.32
N LYS A 91 -15.60 -16.43 -4.36
CA LYS A 91 -15.58 -14.96 -4.25
C LYS A 91 -16.90 -14.41 -3.72
N GLY A 92 -18.03 -15.11 -3.93
CA GLY A 92 -19.34 -14.63 -3.54
C GLY A 92 -19.50 -14.58 -2.02
N THR A 93 -19.10 -15.65 -1.34
CA THR A 93 -19.19 -15.76 0.14
C THR A 93 -17.88 -15.45 0.86
N ASN A 94 -16.84 -15.00 0.14
CA ASN A 94 -15.47 -14.83 0.65
C ASN A 94 -14.98 -16.06 1.44
N SER A 95 -15.07 -17.24 0.84
CA SER A 95 -14.77 -18.52 1.48
C SER A 95 -13.78 -19.36 0.69
N LEU A 96 -13.05 -20.22 1.39
CA LEU A 96 -12.17 -21.22 0.82
C LEU A 96 -12.79 -22.60 0.98
N ILE A 97 -12.93 -23.31 -0.13
CA ILE A 97 -13.32 -24.72 -0.17
C ILE A 97 -12.03 -25.52 -0.27
N VAL A 98 -11.72 -26.29 0.78
CA VAL A 98 -10.49 -27.07 0.86
C VAL A 98 -10.84 -28.53 0.97
N THR A 99 -10.35 -29.34 0.02
CA THR A 99 -10.41 -30.79 0.08
C THR A 99 -8.99 -31.29 0.29
N ALA A 100 -8.69 -31.82 1.47
CA ALA A 100 -7.35 -32.31 1.78
C ALA A 100 -7.37 -33.45 2.80
N PRO A 101 -6.35 -34.32 2.82
CA PRO A 101 -6.14 -35.27 3.91
C PRO A 101 -6.02 -34.55 5.26
N PRO A 102 -6.44 -35.18 6.37
CA PRO A 102 -6.55 -34.53 7.69
C PRO A 102 -5.22 -33.94 8.22
N ARG A 103 -4.08 -34.48 7.79
CA ARG A 103 -2.75 -33.94 8.15
C ARG A 103 -2.50 -32.58 7.49
N LEU A 104 -2.72 -32.47 6.18
CA LEU A 104 -2.53 -31.21 5.42
C LEU A 104 -3.58 -30.16 5.81
N MET A 105 -4.82 -30.59 6.08
CA MET A 105 -5.90 -29.71 6.52
C MET A 105 -5.54 -28.91 7.79
N ARG A 106 -4.88 -29.56 8.77
CA ARG A 106 -4.41 -28.87 9.99
C ARG A 106 -3.35 -27.80 9.70
N SER A 107 -2.44 -28.08 8.77
CA SER A 107 -1.41 -27.13 8.33
C SER A 107 -2.04 -25.94 7.60
N ILE A 108 -2.95 -26.19 6.65
CA ILE A 108 -3.66 -25.13 5.92
C ILE A 108 -4.45 -24.24 6.90
N ARG A 109 -5.14 -24.82 7.88
CA ARG A 109 -5.89 -24.08 8.90
C ARG A 109 -5.00 -23.16 9.73
N SER A 110 -3.82 -23.61 10.16
CA SER A 110 -2.90 -22.78 10.94
C SER A 110 -2.32 -21.62 10.11
N ILE A 111 -2.08 -21.86 8.81
CA ILE A 111 -1.64 -20.81 7.88
C ILE A 111 -2.75 -19.77 7.65
N ILE A 112 -3.99 -20.23 7.43
CA ILE A 112 -5.15 -19.33 7.25
C ILE A 112 -5.31 -18.43 8.49
N HIS A 113 -5.21 -18.97 9.70
CA HIS A 113 -5.31 -18.16 10.92
C HIS A 113 -4.23 -17.08 11.04
N LYS A 114 -3.03 -17.29 10.48
CA LYS A 114 -1.95 -16.29 10.49
C LYS A 114 -2.11 -15.23 9.40
N LEU A 115 -2.73 -15.58 8.28
CA LEU A 115 -2.93 -14.69 7.13
C LEU A 115 -4.22 -13.87 7.23
N ASP A 116 -5.24 -14.42 7.88
CA ASP A 116 -6.53 -13.77 8.08
C ASP A 116 -6.50 -12.85 9.30
N ILE A 117 -5.64 -11.82 9.25
CA ILE A 117 -5.49 -10.81 10.29
C ILE A 117 -5.97 -9.44 9.82
N ARG A 118 -6.38 -8.59 10.78
CA ARG A 118 -6.74 -7.20 10.50
C ARG A 118 -5.51 -6.39 10.08
N ARG A 119 -5.61 -5.67 8.97
CA ARG A 119 -4.54 -4.78 8.47
C ARG A 119 -4.58 -3.44 9.19
N ALA A 120 -3.41 -2.92 9.59
CA ALA A 120 -3.29 -1.56 10.07
C ALA A 120 -3.45 -0.58 8.89
N GLN A 121 -4.26 0.45 9.07
CA GLN A 121 -4.36 1.56 8.12
C GLN A 121 -3.36 2.64 8.55
N VAL A 122 -2.62 3.20 7.59
CA VAL A 122 -1.63 4.26 7.86
C VAL A 122 -2.28 5.61 7.53
N LEU A 123 -2.21 6.55 8.47
CA LEU A 123 -2.57 7.95 8.27
C LEU A 123 -1.29 8.73 7.94
N VAL A 124 -1.23 9.32 6.75
CA VAL A 124 -0.12 10.21 6.35
C VAL A 124 -0.57 11.64 6.57
N GLN A 125 0.15 12.37 7.42
CA GLN A 125 -0.02 13.81 7.62
C GLN A 125 1.23 14.53 7.14
N ALA A 126 1.03 15.53 6.28
CA ALA A 126 2.10 16.41 5.83
C ALA A 126 1.72 17.84 6.18
N ILE A 127 2.68 18.59 6.74
CA ILE A 127 2.56 20.02 6.99
C ILE A 127 3.64 20.69 6.14
N ILE A 128 3.23 21.64 5.30
CA ILE A 128 4.13 22.40 4.42
C ILE A 128 4.11 23.85 4.91
N ALA A 129 5.27 24.38 5.28
CA ALA A 129 5.45 25.77 5.68
C ALA A 129 6.45 26.45 4.75
N GLU A 130 6.01 27.52 4.08
CA GLU A 130 6.86 28.36 3.24
C GLU A 130 7.21 29.65 3.98
N LEU A 131 8.52 29.99 4.03
CA LEU A 131 9.00 31.27 4.52
C LEU A 131 9.70 32.01 3.38
N SER A 132 9.20 33.19 3.02
CA SER A 132 9.91 34.11 2.13
C SER A 132 10.22 35.41 2.88
N SER A 133 11.48 35.81 2.85
CA SER A 133 11.95 37.09 3.41
C SER A 133 12.75 37.80 2.33
N ASN A 134 12.30 38.99 1.94
CA ASN A 134 12.98 39.84 0.97
C ASN A 134 13.41 41.15 1.66
N THR A 135 14.68 41.21 2.07
CA THR A 135 15.26 42.42 2.67
C THR A 135 16.03 43.18 1.60
N ALA A 136 15.47 44.30 1.13
CA ALA A 136 16.18 45.23 0.26
C ALA A 136 16.76 46.38 1.11
N ALA A 137 18.09 46.41 1.25
CA ALA A 137 18.81 47.56 1.82
C ALA A 137 19.63 48.21 0.70
N GLN A 138 19.12 49.30 0.11
CA GLN A 138 19.83 50.10 -0.89
C GLN A 138 20.13 51.47 -0.30
N LEU A 139 21.37 51.67 0.14
CA LEU A 139 21.89 52.95 0.61
C LEU A 139 22.87 53.47 -0.45
N GLY A 140 22.55 54.61 -1.07
CA GLY A 140 23.39 55.27 -2.07
C GLY A 140 23.80 56.67 -1.64
N VAL A 141 25.10 56.99 -1.74
CA VAL A 141 25.63 58.35 -1.55
C VAL A 141 26.03 58.89 -2.92
N THR A 142 25.50 60.05 -3.30
CA THR A 142 25.78 60.72 -4.56
C THR A 142 26.45 62.06 -4.28
N TRP A 143 27.58 62.31 -4.94
CA TRP A 143 28.34 63.55 -4.81
C TRP A 143 28.01 64.44 -5.99
N VAL A 144 27.66 65.70 -5.74
CA VAL A 144 27.36 66.69 -6.76
C VAL A 144 28.44 67.76 -6.69
N THR A 145 29.07 68.04 -7.83
CA THR A 145 30.15 69.01 -7.95
C THR A 145 29.76 70.06 -8.98
N ASP A 146 29.72 71.32 -8.58
CA ASP A 146 29.48 72.44 -9.49
C ASP A 146 30.78 72.77 -10.26
N ALA A 147 30.72 72.79 -11.60
CA ALA A 147 31.87 73.00 -12.46
C ALA A 147 32.03 74.47 -12.93
N LEU A 148 31.14 75.39 -12.54
CA LEU A 148 31.22 76.80 -12.96
C LEU A 148 31.11 77.74 -11.75
N GLN A 149 32.28 78.13 -11.23
CA GLN A 149 32.54 79.16 -10.19
C GLN A 149 32.41 78.73 -8.71
N THR A 150 33.54 78.29 -8.14
CA THR A 150 34.06 78.62 -6.79
C THR A 150 33.13 78.55 -5.56
N ALA A 151 32.19 77.60 -5.45
CA ALA A 151 31.60 77.26 -4.15
C ALA A 151 30.97 75.85 -4.08
N GLY A 152 31.79 74.85 -3.68
CA GLY A 152 31.34 73.74 -2.84
C GLY A 152 30.93 72.43 -3.53
N THR A 153 31.65 71.36 -3.19
CA THR A 153 31.23 69.96 -3.39
C THR A 153 30.16 69.61 -2.36
N ALA A 154 28.98 69.13 -2.78
CA ALA A 154 27.91 68.72 -1.88
C ALA A 154 27.69 67.19 -1.94
N ALA A 155 27.57 66.57 -0.76
CA ALA A 155 27.25 65.16 -0.61
C ALA A 155 25.77 65.00 -0.31
N LEU A 156 25.05 64.20 -1.10
CA LEU A 156 23.62 63.95 -0.90
C LEU A 156 23.39 62.43 -0.84
N THR A 157 22.50 61.98 0.04
CA THR A 157 22.11 60.57 0.13
C THR A 157 20.80 60.37 -0.60
N ASN A 158 20.66 59.27 -1.36
CA ASN A 158 19.45 58.98 -2.12
C ASN A 158 18.84 57.66 -1.62
N PHE A 159 17.56 57.71 -1.25
CA PHE A 159 16.76 56.56 -0.86
C PHE A 159 15.77 56.26 -1.99
N SER A 160 15.87 55.06 -2.57
CA SER A 160 14.95 54.63 -3.61
C SER A 160 13.53 54.48 -3.03
N GLY A 161 12.61 55.37 -3.44
CA GLY A 161 11.20 55.30 -3.05
C GLY A 161 10.58 56.62 -2.58
N THR A 162 11.37 57.65 -2.29
CA THR A 162 10.88 59.02 -2.08
C THR A 162 10.99 59.81 -3.38
N GLY A 163 9.87 60.33 -3.88
CA GLY A 163 9.79 61.02 -5.18
C GLY A 163 10.79 62.17 -5.39
N THR A 164 11.00 62.49 -6.68
CA THR A 164 12.01 63.40 -7.27
C THR A 164 13.45 63.10 -6.84
N GLY A 165 14.21 62.45 -7.73
CA GLY A 165 15.59 62.04 -7.48
C GLY A 165 16.58 63.20 -7.44
N VAL A 166 17.72 62.99 -6.76
CA VAL A 166 18.79 63.99 -6.54
C VAL A 166 19.33 64.63 -7.83
N VAL A 167 19.23 63.93 -8.97
CA VAL A 167 19.61 64.45 -10.29
C VAL A 167 18.70 65.61 -10.72
N GLN A 168 17.38 65.49 -10.48
CA GLN A 168 16.42 66.56 -10.79
C GLN A 168 16.60 67.80 -9.90
N LEU A 169 17.04 67.62 -8.65
CA LEU A 169 17.36 68.74 -7.75
C LEU A 169 18.62 69.49 -8.20
N GLY A 170 19.65 68.76 -8.65
CA GLY A 170 20.88 69.36 -9.19
C GLY A 170 20.62 70.17 -10.47
N GLU A 171 19.78 69.66 -11.37
CA GLU A 171 19.39 70.36 -12.60
C GLU A 171 18.55 71.63 -12.32
N ALA A 172 17.64 71.58 -11.34
CA ALA A 172 16.83 72.75 -10.96
C ALA A 172 17.66 73.89 -10.34
N TYR A 173 18.71 73.57 -9.58
CA TYR A 173 19.64 74.55 -9.03
C TYR A 173 20.48 75.22 -10.12
N LEU A 174 21.02 74.44 -11.06
CA LEU A 174 21.80 74.96 -12.19
C LEU A 174 20.95 75.80 -13.17
N ALA A 175 19.64 75.51 -13.26
CA ALA A 175 18.69 76.29 -14.03
C ALA A 175 18.24 77.60 -13.34
N GLY A 176 18.81 77.95 -12.18
CA GLY A 176 18.54 79.21 -11.48
C GLY A 176 17.13 79.34 -10.89
N GLN A 177 16.37 78.23 -10.80
CA GLN A 177 15.05 78.24 -10.19
C GLN A 177 15.15 78.11 -8.67
N THR A 178 15.12 79.23 -7.96
CA THR A 178 15.19 79.29 -6.48
C THR A 178 13.85 79.02 -5.78
N GLY A 179 12.89 78.39 -6.47
CA GLY A 179 11.52 78.25 -6.00
C GLY A 179 10.85 76.95 -6.46
N LEU A 180 11.38 75.80 -6.02
CA LEU A 180 10.56 74.60 -5.92
C LEU A 180 9.91 74.59 -4.54
N SER A 181 8.65 75.04 -4.47
CA SER A 181 7.82 74.89 -3.29
C SER A 181 7.52 73.41 -3.07
N SER A 182 8.33 72.73 -2.29
CA SER A 182 7.88 71.55 -1.54
C SER A 182 6.93 72.05 -0.45
N THR A 183 5.69 72.35 -0.82
CA THR A 183 4.60 72.47 0.15
C THR A 183 4.57 71.19 0.97
N GLY A 184 4.88 71.30 2.25
CA GLY A 184 4.65 70.25 3.23
C GLY A 184 5.90 69.45 3.61
N THR A 185 6.74 70.04 4.46
CA THR A 185 7.49 69.28 5.46
C THR A 185 7.21 69.85 6.86
N SER A 186 5.93 69.88 7.22
CA SER A 186 5.57 69.44 8.57
C SER A 186 5.71 67.91 8.63
N THR A 187 5.81 67.38 9.85
CA THR A 187 5.62 65.96 10.19
C THR A 187 6.74 65.05 9.68
N GLY A 188 7.55 64.47 10.55
CA GLY A 188 7.06 63.43 11.45
C GLY A 188 7.51 62.09 10.88
N VAL A 189 8.22 61.32 11.70
CA VAL A 189 8.82 60.01 11.39
C VAL A 189 7.86 59.11 10.62
N THR A 190 8.29 58.49 9.51
CA THR A 190 7.76 57.18 9.14
C THR A 190 8.77 56.38 8.31
N GLY A 191 9.48 55.46 8.97
CA GLY A 191 10.16 54.39 8.25
C GLY A 191 9.11 53.53 7.55
N ALA A 192 9.17 53.47 6.22
CA ALA A 192 8.35 52.54 5.45
C ALA A 192 9.00 51.15 5.51
N SER A 193 8.78 50.41 6.60
CA SER A 193 8.97 48.96 6.60
C SER A 193 7.68 48.30 6.16
N SER A 194 7.53 48.08 4.85
CA SER A 194 6.48 47.20 4.33
C SER A 194 6.87 45.73 4.57
N SER A 195 6.68 45.26 5.81
CA SER A 195 6.75 43.84 6.16
C SER A 195 5.37 43.20 5.89
N LEU A 196 5.20 42.62 4.71
CA LEU A 196 4.10 41.70 4.43
C LEU A 196 4.52 40.28 4.83
N SER A 197 4.50 40.00 6.12
CA SER A 197 4.57 38.63 6.64
C SER A 197 3.17 38.02 6.59
N SER A 198 2.83 37.39 5.46
CA SER A 198 1.59 36.62 5.32
C SER A 198 1.87 35.14 5.53
N VAL A 199 1.58 34.63 6.73
CA VAL A 199 1.49 33.18 6.97
C VAL A 199 0.15 32.72 6.40
N ARG A 200 0.18 32.07 5.23
CA ARG A 200 -1.02 31.47 4.64
C ARG A 200 -1.00 29.96 4.90
N MET A 201 -1.82 29.53 5.85
CA MET A 201 -2.05 28.10 6.12
C MET A 201 -3.19 27.63 5.22
N VAL A 202 -2.89 26.70 4.30
CA VAL A 202 -3.92 26.04 3.48
C VAL A 202 -4.07 24.62 4.00
N PHE A 203 -5.27 24.29 4.45
CA PHE A 203 -5.67 22.92 4.73
C PHE A 203 -6.19 22.29 3.44
N CYS A 204 -5.64 21.15 3.06
CA CYS A 204 -6.22 20.24 2.07
C CYS A 204 -7.15 19.24 2.74
#